data_AF-Q0UQY2-F1
#
_entry.id   AF-Q0UQY2-F1
#
_cell.length_a   1.000
_cell.length_b   1.000
_cell.length_c   1.000
_cell.angle_alpha   90.00
_cell.angle_beta   90.00
_cell.angle_gamma   90.00
#
_symmetry.space_group_name_H-M   'P 1'
#
loop_
_entity.id
_entity.type
_entity.pdbx_description
1 polymer ?
#
loop_
_entity_poly.entity_id
_entity_poly.type
_entity_poly.pdbx_seq_one_letter_code
_entity_poly.pdbx_strand_id
1 'polypeptide(L)'
;MASVHPPIDGDMGDVRVVAFSQGDPERAANWSTRRKILVLIIGLALASNSTLGSSLPSGASHYLSKEFNVSSTEQLALPNSVFLIGYVFGPPLFSPLSEMHGRRIVMLSTFFGFTVFTLACALAPTWTALLIFRFVSGAFASAPITVVGGIFADIYDDPVRRGQAIALIGLTSIGPIIGPIISGFVSPVSWRWSFWVGLIIAGVTWPLVLALPETYPPVILLRRAKRMRVASPNSSRAIYAPIELEDNGWKHTVTVKLARPVVMFKEPIVICTCMYLALQFGIFYIFFQVYPIVFQGVYKFNDGLAGVALVPVGVGGVIGCGIAIWYDIFLEQAKKRNASWPKSEEYRRLPLACISGPLNVLSLFWLVRLPKPHRGDLELIYMLSGLDSPIRHSLDRSHACRSPIRHWSRIGFHIHAELSCRRIRPFCGIGFGIVGVQS
;
A
#
# COMPACT_ATOMS: atom_id res chain seq x y z
N MET A 1 -16.33 -11.74 -16.40
CA MET A 1 -17.80 -11.54 -16.28
C MET A 1 -18.25 -10.72 -17.47
N ALA A 2 -19.17 -11.25 -18.27
CA ALA A 2 -19.70 -10.56 -19.43
C ALA A 2 -20.19 -9.16 -19.03
N SER A 3 -19.86 -8.16 -19.86
CA SER A 3 -20.41 -6.83 -19.79
C SER A 3 -21.93 -6.91 -19.93
N VAL A 4 -22.63 -7.03 -18.80
CA VAL A 4 -24.06 -6.77 -18.72
C VAL A 4 -24.19 -5.26 -18.92
N HIS A 5 -24.27 -4.85 -20.19
CA HIS A 5 -24.94 -3.61 -20.51
C HIS A 5 -26.34 -3.71 -19.88
N PRO A 6 -26.69 -2.88 -18.87
CA PRO A 6 -28.09 -2.83 -18.46
C PRO A 6 -28.90 -2.45 -19.70
N PRO A 7 -30.10 -3.02 -19.88
CA PRO A 7 -30.91 -2.72 -21.03
C PRO A 7 -31.09 -1.20 -21.13
N ILE A 8 -30.91 -0.70 -22.36
CA ILE A 8 -31.33 0.64 -22.78
C ILE A 8 -32.82 0.70 -22.44
N ASP A 9 -33.19 1.48 -21.42
CA ASP A 9 -34.56 1.68 -20.95
C ASP A 9 -35.46 0.44 -21.13
N GLY A 10 -35.20 -0.61 -20.34
CA GLY A 10 -36.05 -1.80 -20.33
C GLY A 10 -37.38 -1.50 -19.65
N ASP A 11 -38.38 -1.05 -20.42
CA ASP A 11 -39.76 -0.86 -19.97
C ASP A 11 -40.43 -2.24 -19.81
N MET A 12 -40.25 -2.90 -18.66
CA MET A 12 -41.06 -4.07 -18.30
C MET A 12 -42.42 -3.58 -17.78
N GLY A 13 -43.26 -3.07 -18.68
CA GLY A 13 -44.65 -2.68 -18.43
C GLY A 13 -44.84 -1.67 -17.28
N ASP A 14 -45.06 -2.18 -16.07
CA ASP A 14 -45.34 -1.40 -14.84
C ASP A 14 -44.09 -1.03 -14.04
N VAL A 15 -42.90 -1.54 -14.40
CA VAL A 15 -41.65 -1.28 -13.67
C VAL A 15 -40.67 -0.49 -14.54
N ARG A 16 -40.28 0.70 -14.05
CA ARG A 16 -39.24 1.53 -14.69
C ARG A 16 -37.91 1.37 -13.97
N VAL A 17 -36.93 0.76 -14.63
CA VAL A 17 -35.56 0.63 -14.09
C VAL A 17 -34.72 1.84 -14.49
N VAL A 18 -34.10 2.49 -13.52
CA VAL A 18 -33.30 3.70 -13.77
C VAL A 18 -31.92 3.33 -14.30
N ALA A 19 -31.57 3.82 -15.49
CA ALA A 19 -30.25 3.68 -16.11
C ALA A 19 -29.63 5.05 -16.45
N PHE A 20 -28.32 5.08 -16.69
CA PHE A 20 -27.64 6.27 -17.20
C PHE A 20 -27.90 6.43 -18.69
N SER A 21 -28.21 7.64 -19.14
CA SER A 21 -28.26 7.98 -20.57
C SER A 21 -26.85 8.13 -21.16
N GLN A 22 -26.72 8.11 -22.48
CA GLN A 22 -25.45 8.46 -23.13
C GLN A 22 -25.06 9.91 -22.75
N GLY A 23 -23.82 10.10 -22.28
CA GLY A 23 -23.31 11.41 -21.87
C GLY A 23 -23.87 11.97 -20.56
N ASP A 24 -24.56 11.16 -19.74
CA ASP A 24 -25.15 11.62 -18.48
C ASP A 24 -24.12 12.29 -17.54
N PRO A 25 -24.32 13.55 -17.10
CA PRO A 25 -23.39 14.27 -16.24
C PRO A 25 -23.30 13.70 -14.81
N GLU A 26 -24.30 12.94 -14.34
CA GLU A 26 -24.24 12.28 -13.04
C GLU A 26 -23.28 11.08 -13.05
N ARG A 27 -22.99 10.49 -14.22
CA ARG A 27 -22.05 9.37 -14.34
C ARG A 27 -20.61 9.86 -14.15
N ALA A 28 -19.89 9.26 -13.20
CA ALA A 28 -18.53 9.67 -12.86
C ALA A 28 -17.53 9.56 -14.04
N ALA A 29 -17.73 8.58 -14.92
CA ALA A 29 -16.94 8.42 -16.13
C ALA A 29 -17.09 9.58 -17.14
N ASN A 30 -18.19 10.34 -17.10
CA ASN A 30 -18.43 11.47 -18.01
C ASN A 30 -17.95 12.82 -17.45
N TRP A 31 -17.39 12.85 -16.23
CA TRP A 31 -16.94 14.09 -15.62
C TRP A 31 -15.76 14.74 -16.35
N SER A 32 -15.65 16.07 -16.18
CA SER A 32 -14.52 16.84 -16.69
C SER A 32 -13.19 16.36 -16.11
N THR A 33 -12.11 16.51 -16.89
CA THR A 33 -10.76 16.09 -16.50
C THR A 33 -10.33 16.70 -15.15
N ARG A 34 -10.69 17.95 -14.86
CA ARG A 34 -10.38 18.62 -13.59
C ARG A 34 -11.00 17.88 -12.40
N ARG A 35 -12.27 17.45 -12.53
CA ARG A 35 -12.96 16.72 -11.47
C ARG A 35 -12.38 15.32 -11.27
N LYS A 36 -11.97 14.65 -12.36
CA LYS A 36 -11.27 13.36 -12.29
C LYS A 36 -9.90 13.49 -11.62
N ILE A 37 -9.13 14.51 -11.96
CA ILE A 37 -7.83 14.80 -11.31
C ILE A 37 -8.02 15.08 -9.82
N LEU A 38 -9.06 15.83 -9.43
CA LEU A 38 -9.37 16.04 -8.02
C LEU A 38 -9.62 14.71 -7.29
N VAL A 39 -10.43 13.81 -7.86
CA VAL A 39 -10.68 12.47 -7.29
C VAL A 39 -9.39 11.65 -7.18
N LEU A 40 -8.51 11.72 -8.19
CA LEU A 40 -7.19 11.08 -8.13
C LEU A 40 -6.35 11.59 -6.98
N ILE A 41 -6.24 12.92 -6.83
CA ILE A 41 -5.48 13.57 -5.75
C ILE A 41 -6.05 13.15 -4.39
N ILE A 42 -7.38 13.15 -4.23
CA ILE A 42 -8.03 12.73 -2.98
C ILE A 42 -7.71 11.25 -2.68
N GLY A 43 -7.84 10.36 -3.66
CA GLY A 43 -7.54 8.94 -3.49
C GLY A 43 -6.08 8.68 -3.11
N LEU A 44 -5.15 9.37 -3.76
CA LEU A 44 -3.72 9.28 -3.46
C LEU A 44 -3.41 9.85 -2.07
N ALA A 45 -4.02 10.97 -1.66
CA ALA A 45 -3.82 11.55 -0.34
C ALA A 45 -4.34 10.63 0.77
N LEU A 46 -5.52 10.03 0.59
CA LEU A 46 -6.09 9.04 1.51
C LEU A 46 -5.20 7.80 1.65
N ALA A 47 -4.75 7.23 0.53
CA ALA A 47 -3.84 6.10 0.54
C ALA A 47 -2.47 6.46 1.13
N SER A 48 -1.94 7.66 0.87
CA SER A 48 -0.67 8.11 1.43
C SER A 48 -0.71 8.31 2.94
N ASN A 49 -1.81 8.86 3.49
CA ASN A 49 -2.01 8.94 4.94
C ASN A 49 -1.99 7.57 5.60
N SER A 50 -2.69 6.63 4.96
CA SER A 50 -2.83 5.24 5.38
C SER A 50 -1.47 4.52 5.38
N THR A 51 -0.71 4.60 4.28
CA THR A 51 0.63 4.00 4.19
C THR A 51 1.65 4.70 5.08
N LEU A 52 1.62 6.03 5.22
CA LEU A 52 2.45 6.76 6.17
C LEU A 52 2.18 6.30 7.61
N GLY A 53 0.91 6.18 7.98
CA GLY A 53 0.47 5.72 9.31
C GLY A 53 1.09 4.39 9.74
N SER A 54 1.33 3.49 8.78
CA SER A 54 1.86 2.15 9.02
C SER A 54 3.27 2.10 9.58
N SER A 55 4.07 3.17 9.41
CA SER A 55 5.48 3.21 9.82
C SER A 55 5.84 4.43 10.67
N LEU A 56 4.84 5.20 11.12
CA LEU A 56 5.04 6.34 12.01
C LEU A 56 5.83 6.05 13.30
N PRO A 57 5.78 4.88 13.98
CA PRO A 57 6.57 4.68 15.20
C PRO A 57 8.00 4.21 14.91
N SER A 58 8.35 3.88 13.67
CA SER A 58 9.57 3.11 13.36
C SER A 58 10.85 3.82 13.80
N GLY A 59 10.92 5.15 13.64
CA GLY A 59 12.05 5.97 14.10
C GLY A 59 11.96 6.38 15.58
N ALA A 60 10.90 5.97 16.29
CA ALA A 60 10.68 6.30 17.69
C ALA A 60 11.04 5.15 18.66
N SER A 61 11.57 4.03 18.15
CA SER A 61 11.74 2.78 18.88
C SER A 61 12.53 2.92 20.19
N HIS A 62 13.63 3.68 20.18
CA HIS A 62 14.43 3.95 21.38
C HIS A 62 13.65 4.74 22.44
N TYR A 63 12.86 5.74 22.03
CA TYR A 63 12.03 6.54 22.94
C TYR A 63 10.85 5.76 23.50
N LEU A 64 10.21 4.92 22.67
CA LEU A 64 9.15 4.01 23.09
C LEU A 64 9.67 2.98 24.10
N SER A 65 10.86 2.43 23.86
CA SER A 65 11.54 1.52 24.79
C SER A 65 11.72 2.15 26.17
N LYS A 66 12.19 3.40 26.20
CA LYS A 66 12.43 4.15 27.45
C LYS A 66 11.13 4.52 28.18
N GLU A 67 10.11 4.98 27.46
CA GLU A 67 8.84 5.40 28.07
C GLU A 67 8.09 4.21 28.70
N PHE A 68 8.00 3.10 27.97
CA PHE A 68 7.17 1.95 28.36
C PHE A 68 7.98 0.84 29.04
N ASN A 69 9.27 1.04 29.26
CA ASN A 69 10.21 0.07 29.84
C ASN A 69 10.21 -1.29 29.10
N VAL A 70 10.22 -1.22 27.76
CA VAL A 70 10.18 -2.36 26.85
C VAL A 70 11.54 -2.52 26.18
N SER A 71 12.27 -3.58 26.49
CA SER A 71 13.64 -3.80 25.99
C SER A 71 13.75 -4.83 24.86
N SER A 72 12.69 -5.60 24.61
CA SER A 72 12.69 -6.66 23.60
C SER A 72 12.52 -6.09 22.19
N THR A 73 13.39 -6.51 21.26
CA THR A 73 13.35 -6.10 19.85
C THR A 73 12.03 -6.51 19.19
N GLU A 74 11.50 -7.67 19.57
CA GLU A 74 10.23 -8.21 19.07
C GLU A 74 9.07 -7.32 19.51
N GLN A 75 9.09 -6.85 20.77
CA GLN A 75 8.07 -5.94 21.27
C GLN A 75 8.14 -4.59 20.56
N LEU A 76 9.32 -4.03 20.33
CA LEU A 76 9.47 -2.75 19.61
C LEU A 76 8.99 -2.80 18.15
N ALA A 77 8.90 -3.98 17.55
CA ALA A 77 8.30 -4.17 16.23
C ALA A 77 6.75 -4.21 16.25
N LEU A 78 6.14 -4.56 17.39
CA LEU A 78 4.68 -4.74 17.52
C LEU A 78 3.85 -3.52 17.09
N PRO A 79 4.22 -2.25 17.39
CA PRO A 79 3.39 -1.11 17.00
C PRO A 79 3.17 -0.99 15.49
N ASN A 80 4.11 -1.48 14.67
CA ASN A 80 3.97 -1.59 13.22
C ASN A 80 3.20 -2.86 12.84
N SER A 81 3.61 -4.01 13.40
CA SER A 81 2.99 -5.30 13.08
C SER A 81 1.50 -5.33 13.40
N VAL A 82 1.08 -4.81 14.55
CA VAL A 82 -0.32 -4.79 14.99
C VAL A 82 -1.18 -3.85 14.11
N PHE A 83 -0.61 -2.76 13.61
CA PHE A 83 -1.26 -1.93 12.60
C PHE A 83 -1.50 -2.71 11.30
N LEU A 84 -0.50 -3.51 10.87
CA LEU A 84 -0.63 -4.38 9.69
C LEU A 84 -1.62 -5.54 9.91
N ILE A 85 -1.72 -6.07 11.12
CA ILE A 85 -2.77 -7.03 11.47
C ILE A 85 -4.15 -6.38 11.28
N GLY A 86 -4.33 -5.12 11.72
CA GLY A 86 -5.53 -4.35 11.43
C GLY A 86 -5.82 -4.25 9.92
N TYR A 87 -4.78 -4.03 9.11
CA TYR A 87 -4.86 -4.02 7.64
C TYR A 87 -5.38 -5.32 7.01
N VAL A 88 -5.22 -6.45 7.68
CA VAL A 88 -5.75 -7.74 7.20
C VAL A 88 -7.25 -7.83 7.46
N PHE A 89 -7.72 -7.35 8.62
CA PHE A 89 -9.13 -7.45 9.01
C PHE A 89 -10.03 -6.37 8.42
N GLY A 90 -9.48 -5.21 8.06
CA GLY A 90 -10.27 -4.10 7.52
C GLY A 90 -10.86 -4.34 6.11
N PRO A 91 -10.10 -4.80 5.10
CA PRO A 91 -10.60 -4.91 3.72
C PRO A 91 -11.83 -5.81 3.54
N PRO A 92 -11.92 -7.01 4.18
CA PRO A 92 -13.12 -7.83 4.13
C PRO A 92 -14.40 -7.10 4.59
N LEU A 93 -14.27 -6.12 5.49
CA LEU A 93 -15.38 -5.32 5.97
C LEU A 93 -15.65 -4.10 5.06
N PHE A 94 -14.63 -3.30 4.79
CA PHE A 94 -14.80 -2.00 4.13
C PHE A 94 -15.01 -2.09 2.62
N SER A 95 -14.47 -3.13 1.96
CA SER A 95 -14.65 -3.30 0.52
C SER A 95 -16.12 -3.56 0.15
N PRO A 96 -16.83 -4.56 0.71
CA PRO A 96 -18.27 -4.77 0.47
C PRO A 96 -19.12 -3.58 0.91
N LEU A 97 -18.80 -2.98 2.06
CA LEU A 97 -19.51 -1.80 2.56
C LEU A 97 -19.48 -0.65 1.56
N SER A 98 -18.36 -0.45 0.87
CA SER A 98 -18.21 0.63 -0.12
C SER A 98 -19.04 0.41 -1.38
N GLU A 99 -19.41 -0.85 -1.67
CA GLU A 99 -20.31 -1.20 -2.78
C GLU A 99 -21.79 -1.18 -2.36
N MET A 100 -22.09 -1.28 -1.07
CA MET A 100 -23.48 -1.19 -0.58
C MET A 100 -23.91 0.25 -0.31
N HIS A 101 -23.06 0.99 0.43
CA HIS A 101 -23.38 2.31 0.94
C HIS A 101 -22.78 3.45 0.08
N GLY A 102 -21.93 3.10 -0.89
CA GLY A 102 -21.22 4.03 -1.76
C GLY A 102 -19.78 4.27 -1.29
N ARG A 103 -18.94 4.73 -2.23
CA ARG A 103 -17.51 4.96 -1.97
C ARG A 103 -17.33 6.12 -1.00
N ARG A 104 -18.10 7.21 -1.17
CA ARG A 104 -17.92 8.45 -0.40
C ARG A 104 -18.13 8.24 1.10
N ILE A 105 -19.23 7.61 1.49
CA ILE A 105 -19.62 7.44 2.90
C ILE A 105 -18.59 6.57 3.62
N VAL A 106 -18.17 5.48 2.98
CA VAL A 106 -17.16 4.58 3.56
C VAL A 106 -15.85 5.33 3.73
N MET A 107 -15.34 5.99 2.69
CA MET A 107 -14.08 6.75 2.79
C MET A 107 -14.08 7.81 3.90
N LEU A 108 -15.19 8.56 4.06
CA LEU A 108 -15.33 9.55 5.12
C LEU A 108 -15.32 8.90 6.51
N SER A 109 -16.15 7.87 6.70
CA SER A 109 -16.28 7.18 8.00
C SER A 109 -14.98 6.50 8.43
N THR A 110 -14.27 5.87 7.49
CA THR A 110 -13.02 5.17 7.79
C THR A 110 -11.88 6.15 8.00
N PHE A 111 -11.81 7.24 7.23
CA PHE A 111 -10.81 8.28 7.46
C PHE A 111 -11.04 9.00 8.80
N PHE A 112 -12.30 9.17 9.21
CA PHE A 112 -12.66 9.63 10.55
C PHE A 112 -12.12 8.69 11.64
N GLY A 113 -12.42 7.39 11.54
CA GLY A 113 -11.88 6.39 12.45
C GLY A 113 -10.36 6.41 12.51
N PHE A 114 -9.69 6.41 11.36
CA PHE A 114 -8.23 6.50 11.28
C PHE A 114 -7.68 7.74 12.00
N THR A 115 -8.28 8.92 11.77
CA THR A 115 -7.85 10.17 12.40
C THR A 115 -8.01 10.12 13.91
N VAL A 116 -9.17 9.67 14.40
CA VAL A 116 -9.48 9.56 15.83
C VAL A 116 -8.55 8.57 16.52
N PHE A 117 -8.32 7.39 15.94
CA PHE A 117 -7.44 6.40 16.55
C PHE A 117 -5.96 6.76 16.42
N THR A 118 -5.57 7.55 15.43
CA THR A 118 -4.22 8.14 15.36
C THR A 118 -4.01 9.16 16.48
N LEU A 119 -5.00 10.01 16.76
CA LEU A 119 -5.00 10.87 17.95
C LEU A 119 -4.93 10.06 19.24
N ALA A 120 -5.72 8.98 19.36
CA ALA A 120 -5.69 8.09 20.52
C ALA A 120 -4.29 7.47 20.74
N CYS A 121 -3.58 7.11 19.65
CA CYS A 121 -2.21 6.64 19.76
C CYS A 121 -1.24 7.73 20.27
N ALA A 122 -1.42 8.99 19.86
CA ALA A 122 -0.62 10.12 20.35
C ALA A 122 -0.80 10.34 21.86
N LEU A 123 -2.02 10.06 22.36
CA LEU A 123 -2.43 10.22 23.75
C LEU A 123 -2.33 8.92 24.56
N ALA A 124 -1.75 7.85 24.01
CA ALA A 124 -1.74 6.55 24.65
C ALA A 124 -0.99 6.61 26.01
N PRO A 125 -1.63 6.20 27.12
CA PRO A 125 -1.02 6.23 28.44
C PRO A 125 -0.18 4.97 28.74
N THR A 126 -0.48 3.85 28.08
CA THR A 126 0.16 2.55 28.31
C THR A 126 0.52 1.87 27.00
N TRP A 127 1.48 0.94 27.07
CA TRP A 127 1.91 0.15 25.92
C TRP A 127 0.77 -0.64 25.29
N THR A 128 -0.06 -1.30 26.10
CA THR A 128 -1.21 -2.06 25.63
C THR A 128 -2.25 -1.16 24.96
N ALA A 129 -2.54 0.01 25.53
CA ALA A 129 -3.45 0.97 24.91
C ALA A 129 -2.92 1.42 23.54
N LEU A 130 -1.62 1.70 23.42
CA LEU A 130 -0.98 2.05 22.17
C LEU A 130 -1.16 0.95 21.11
N LEU A 131 -0.96 -0.33 21.47
CA LEU A 131 -1.13 -1.45 20.56
C LEU A 131 -2.60 -1.62 20.12
N ILE A 132 -3.57 -1.49 21.03
CA ILE A 132 -4.99 -1.57 20.70
C ILE A 132 -5.39 -0.42 19.74
N PHE A 133 -5.00 0.81 20.05
CA PHE A 133 -5.28 1.95 19.18
C PHE A 133 -4.61 1.79 17.81
N ARG A 134 -3.43 1.17 17.77
CA ARG A 134 -2.74 0.86 16.51
C ARG A 134 -3.47 -0.18 15.68
N PHE A 135 -3.97 -1.24 16.30
CA PHE A 135 -4.79 -2.24 15.62
C PHE A 135 -6.01 -1.59 14.96
N VAL A 136 -6.76 -0.79 15.74
CA VAL A 136 -7.99 -0.17 15.25
C VAL A 136 -7.70 0.91 14.20
N SER A 137 -6.65 1.73 14.41
CA SER A 137 -6.17 2.70 13.40
C SER A 137 -5.79 2.00 12.09
N GLY A 138 -5.07 0.88 12.17
CA GLY A 138 -4.70 0.05 11.02
C GLY A 138 -5.92 -0.50 10.28
N ALA A 139 -6.91 -1.01 11.01
CA ALA A 139 -8.16 -1.49 10.40
C ALA A 139 -8.84 -0.38 9.58
N PHE A 140 -9.01 0.82 10.15
CA PHE A 140 -9.61 1.95 9.43
C PHE A 140 -8.72 2.47 8.27
N ALA A 141 -7.40 2.47 8.45
CA ALA A 141 -6.45 2.87 7.43
C ALA A 141 -6.43 1.91 6.23
N SER A 142 -6.87 0.66 6.37
CA SER A 142 -6.91 -0.30 5.26
C SER A 142 -7.94 0.07 4.17
N ALA A 143 -8.98 0.83 4.54
CA ALA A 143 -10.08 1.16 3.64
C ALA A 143 -9.61 1.94 2.39
N PRO A 144 -8.83 3.03 2.48
CA PRO A 144 -8.21 3.65 1.31
C PRO A 144 -7.49 2.67 0.37
N ILE A 145 -6.71 1.74 0.93
CA ILE A 145 -5.89 0.81 0.13
C ILE A 145 -6.78 -0.11 -0.71
N THR A 146 -7.92 -0.57 -0.17
CA THR A 146 -8.81 -1.46 -0.92
C THR A 146 -9.86 -0.73 -1.77
N VAL A 147 -10.28 0.48 -1.41
CA VAL A 147 -11.41 1.17 -2.05
C VAL A 147 -10.96 2.13 -3.15
N VAL A 148 -9.78 2.76 -3.03
CA VAL A 148 -9.31 3.77 -4.00
C VAL A 148 -9.15 3.20 -5.41
N GLY A 149 -8.71 1.95 -5.56
CA GLY A 149 -8.66 1.29 -6.87
C GLY A 149 -10.04 1.17 -7.53
N GLY A 150 -11.09 0.92 -6.73
CA GLY A 150 -12.48 0.93 -7.18
C GLY A 150 -12.96 2.34 -7.57
N ILE A 151 -12.61 3.35 -6.77
CA ILE A 151 -12.92 4.76 -7.10
C ILE A 151 -12.31 5.14 -8.45
N PHE A 152 -11.06 4.75 -8.71
CA PHE A 152 -10.37 5.05 -9.97
C PHE A 152 -10.98 4.29 -11.15
N ALA A 153 -11.45 3.06 -10.92
CA ALA A 153 -12.22 2.31 -11.91
C ALA A 153 -13.56 2.98 -12.24
N ASP A 154 -14.25 3.54 -11.23
CA ASP A 154 -15.55 4.18 -11.41
C ASP A 154 -15.48 5.47 -12.29
N ILE A 155 -14.32 6.15 -12.33
CA ILE A 155 -14.15 7.42 -13.07
C ILE A 155 -13.50 7.26 -14.47
N TYR A 156 -12.96 6.08 -14.80
CA TYR A 156 -12.32 5.77 -16.09
C TYR A 156 -12.91 4.50 -16.72
N ASP A 157 -13.75 4.68 -17.75
CA ASP A 157 -14.26 3.56 -18.56
C ASP A 157 -13.17 2.93 -19.44
N ASP A 158 -12.23 3.74 -19.94
CA ASP A 158 -11.13 3.28 -20.78
C ASP A 158 -10.17 2.39 -19.97
N PRO A 159 -9.99 1.10 -20.32
CA PRO A 159 -9.14 0.18 -19.59
C PRO A 159 -7.69 0.64 -19.47
N VAL A 160 -7.17 1.39 -20.46
CA VAL A 160 -5.78 1.87 -20.45
C VAL A 160 -5.61 2.97 -19.43
N ARG A 161 -6.43 4.03 -19.50
CA ARG A 161 -6.42 5.13 -18.51
C ARG A 161 -6.75 4.64 -17.10
N ARG A 162 -7.67 3.67 -16.96
CA ARG A 162 -7.95 3.00 -15.69
C ARG A 162 -6.70 2.32 -15.14
N GLY A 163 -5.99 1.54 -15.97
CA GLY A 163 -4.74 0.88 -15.58
C GLY A 163 -3.67 1.87 -15.12
N GLN A 164 -3.48 2.95 -15.86
CA GLN A 164 -2.55 4.03 -15.51
C GLN A 164 -2.93 4.73 -14.20
N ALA A 165 -4.21 5.03 -13.99
CA ALA A 165 -4.70 5.63 -12.75
C ALA A 165 -4.46 4.72 -11.53
N ILE A 166 -4.71 3.41 -11.67
CA ILE A 166 -4.46 2.43 -10.62
C ILE A 166 -2.95 2.29 -10.35
N ALA A 167 -2.11 2.37 -11.38
CA ALA A 167 -0.65 2.33 -11.21
C ALA A 167 -0.12 3.48 -10.33
N LEU A 168 -0.77 4.65 -10.33
CA LEU A 168 -0.42 5.76 -9.44
C LEU A 168 -0.55 5.43 -7.96
N ILE A 169 -1.37 4.45 -7.58
CA ILE A 169 -1.44 3.97 -6.19
C ILE A 169 -0.06 3.46 -5.73
N GLY A 170 0.77 2.96 -6.64
CA GLY A 170 2.15 2.57 -6.34
C GLY A 170 3.01 3.67 -5.71
N LEU A 171 2.76 4.95 -6.03
CA LEU A 171 3.47 6.10 -5.44
C LEU A 171 3.23 6.23 -3.94
N THR A 172 2.13 5.67 -3.42
CA THR A 172 1.82 5.70 -1.99
C THR A 172 2.80 4.85 -1.17
N SER A 173 3.61 4.02 -1.81
CA SER A 173 4.72 3.26 -1.19
C SER A 173 5.84 4.17 -0.64
N ILE A 174 5.83 5.47 -0.96
CA ILE A 174 6.72 6.47 -0.36
C ILE A 174 6.28 6.78 1.09
N GLY A 175 4.99 6.66 1.41
CA GLY A 175 4.46 6.95 2.74
C GLY A 175 5.21 6.23 3.87
N PRO A 176 5.38 4.89 3.80
CA PRO A 176 6.07 4.15 4.84
C PRO A 176 7.55 4.54 5.01
N ILE A 177 8.15 5.19 4.02
CA ILE A 177 9.56 5.60 4.01
C ILE A 177 9.73 6.96 4.68
N ILE A 178 8.74 7.84 4.53
CA ILE A 178 8.68 9.14 5.19
C ILE A 178 8.42 8.96 6.71
N GLY A 179 7.67 7.94 7.12
CA GLY A 179 7.34 7.70 8.54
C GLY A 179 8.55 7.63 9.48
N PRO A 180 9.57 6.78 9.23
CA PRO A 180 10.82 6.73 10.00
C PRO A 180 11.60 8.05 9.99
N ILE A 181 11.58 8.80 8.89
CA ILE A 181 12.26 10.10 8.79
C ILE A 181 11.59 11.09 9.73
N ILE A 182 10.26 11.24 9.62
CA ILE A 182 9.48 12.12 10.50
C ILE A 182 9.73 11.74 11.95
N SER A 183 9.49 10.46 12.29
CA SER A 183 9.59 9.99 13.67
C SER A 183 11.00 10.08 14.24
N GLY A 184 12.04 9.79 13.45
CA GLY A 184 13.43 9.89 13.91
C GLY A 184 13.85 11.31 14.26
N PHE A 185 13.33 12.33 13.55
CA PHE A 185 13.65 13.74 13.83
C PHE A 185 12.79 14.38 14.92
N VAL A 186 11.53 13.96 15.07
CA VAL A 186 10.61 14.57 16.07
C VAL A 186 10.55 13.85 17.40
N SER A 187 10.87 12.55 17.43
CA SER A 187 10.85 11.75 18.67
C SER A 187 11.82 12.19 19.77
N PRO A 188 12.96 12.86 19.49
CA PRO A 188 13.79 13.45 20.54
C PRO A 188 13.04 14.45 21.45
N VAL A 189 12.03 15.16 20.92
CA VAL A 189 11.18 16.05 21.71
C VAL A 189 10.17 15.23 22.53
N SER A 190 9.45 14.34 21.86
CA SER A 190 8.60 13.32 22.47
C SER A 190 8.19 12.33 21.40
N TRP A 191 8.20 11.03 21.70
CA TRP A 191 7.76 9.98 20.78
C TRP A 191 6.31 10.21 20.28
N ARG A 192 5.49 10.90 21.08
CA ARG A 192 4.10 11.26 20.75
C ARG A 192 4.02 12.18 19.53
N TRP A 193 5.04 13.01 19.28
CA TRP A 193 5.07 13.90 18.12
C TRP A 193 5.03 13.18 16.79
N SER A 194 5.53 11.94 16.72
CA SER A 194 5.40 11.10 15.50
C SER A 194 3.94 10.94 15.07
N PHE A 195 3.03 10.84 16.05
CA PHE A 195 1.60 10.74 15.82
C PHE A 195 0.93 12.08 15.61
N TRP A 196 1.35 13.12 16.34
CA TRP A 196 0.84 14.47 16.13
C TRP A 196 1.13 14.98 14.71
N VAL A 197 2.31 14.71 14.17
CA VAL A 197 2.63 15.04 12.77
C VAL A 197 1.72 14.27 11.81
N GLY A 198 1.53 12.96 12.03
CA GLY A 198 0.57 12.17 11.27
C GLY A 198 -0.86 12.73 11.33
N LEU A 199 -1.27 13.21 12.51
CA LEU A 199 -2.58 13.83 12.72
C LEU A 199 -2.71 15.18 12.01
N ILE A 200 -1.65 15.99 11.96
CA ILE A 200 -1.63 17.25 11.21
C ILE A 200 -1.79 16.96 9.71
N ILE A 201 -1.06 15.98 9.18
CA ILE A 201 -1.16 15.57 7.77
C ILE A 201 -2.58 15.07 7.46
N ALA A 202 -3.17 14.25 8.34
CA ALA A 202 -4.55 13.83 8.21
C ALA A 202 -5.53 15.01 8.28
N GLY A 203 -5.29 15.93 9.22
CA GLY A 203 -5.97 17.22 9.40
C GLY A 203 -6.05 18.05 8.11
N VAL A 204 -4.91 18.27 7.47
CA VAL A 204 -4.80 19.00 6.20
C VAL A 204 -5.47 18.24 5.05
N THR A 205 -5.57 16.91 5.14
CA THR A 205 -6.22 16.09 4.11
C THR A 205 -7.75 16.14 4.21
N TRP A 206 -8.34 16.45 5.37
CA TRP A 206 -9.80 16.46 5.58
C TRP A 206 -10.62 17.30 4.57
N PRO A 207 -10.25 18.55 4.24
CA PRO A 207 -10.96 19.33 3.23
C PRO A 207 -11.05 18.62 1.88
N LEU A 208 -9.98 17.91 1.49
CA LEU A 208 -9.95 17.11 0.26
C LEU A 208 -10.92 15.91 0.36
N VAL A 209 -10.94 15.21 1.50
CA VAL A 209 -11.85 14.07 1.70
C VAL A 209 -13.32 14.50 1.70
N LEU A 210 -13.63 15.65 2.31
CA LEU A 210 -14.99 16.20 2.33
C LEU A 210 -15.49 16.56 0.92
N ALA A 211 -14.57 17.00 0.05
CA ALA A 211 -14.82 17.31 -1.35
C ALA A 211 -15.00 16.07 -2.25
N LEU A 212 -14.75 14.85 -1.74
CA LEU A 212 -14.90 13.61 -2.51
C LEU A 212 -16.37 13.43 -2.94
N PRO A 213 -16.68 13.46 -4.26
CA PRO A 213 -18.02 13.15 -4.73
C PRO A 213 -18.29 11.65 -4.66
N GLU A 214 -19.57 11.27 -4.70
CA GLU A 214 -19.94 9.87 -4.89
C GLU A 214 -19.56 9.42 -6.30
N THR A 215 -18.74 8.37 -6.42
CA THR A 215 -18.33 7.81 -7.71
C THR A 215 -19.08 6.54 -8.08
N TYR A 216 -19.67 5.84 -7.10
CA TYR A 216 -20.24 4.52 -7.32
C TYR A 216 -21.53 4.57 -8.16
N PRO A 217 -21.54 4.01 -9.39
CA PRO A 217 -22.68 4.15 -10.28
C PRO A 217 -24.01 3.60 -9.71
N PRO A 218 -24.05 2.42 -9.07
CA PRO A 218 -25.30 1.89 -8.49
C PRO A 218 -25.91 2.77 -7.41
N VAL A 219 -25.09 3.40 -6.55
CA VAL A 219 -25.60 4.29 -5.49
C VAL A 219 -26.05 5.64 -6.07
N ILE A 220 -25.43 6.12 -7.15
CA ILE A 220 -25.90 7.31 -7.87
C ILE A 220 -27.30 7.04 -8.46
N LEU A 221 -27.50 5.90 -9.13
CA LEU A 221 -28.81 5.49 -9.66
C LEU A 221 -29.85 5.29 -8.56
N LEU A 222 -29.47 4.73 -7.41
CA LEU A 222 -30.34 4.62 -6.24
C LEU A 222 -30.84 5.98 -5.75
N ARG A 223 -29.93 6.97 -5.63
CA ARG A 223 -30.30 8.33 -5.23
C ARG A 223 -31.22 8.97 -6.28
N ARG A 224 -30.98 8.73 -7.57
CA ARG A 224 -31.83 9.22 -8.67
C ARG A 224 -33.22 8.59 -8.64
N ALA A 225 -33.32 7.28 -8.48
CA ALA A 225 -34.60 6.57 -8.36
C ALA A 225 -35.43 7.13 -7.20
N LYS A 226 -34.81 7.34 -6.03
CA LYS A 226 -35.46 7.98 -4.87
C LYS A 226 -35.96 9.40 -5.19
N ARG A 227 -35.16 10.23 -5.85
CA ARG A 227 -35.60 11.58 -6.27
C ARG A 227 -36.80 11.52 -7.23
N MET A 228 -36.80 10.61 -8.20
CA MET A 228 -37.90 10.47 -9.15
C MET A 228 -39.19 9.94 -8.50
N ARG A 229 -39.10 9.04 -7.52
CA ARG A 229 -40.26 8.61 -6.72
C ARG A 229 -40.91 9.77 -5.98
N VAL A 230 -40.11 10.63 -5.34
CA VAL A 230 -40.60 11.80 -4.62
C VAL A 230 -41.20 12.85 -5.57
N ALA A 231 -40.60 13.03 -6.75
CA ALA A 231 -41.09 13.98 -7.75
C ALA A 231 -42.35 13.51 -8.49
N SER A 232 -42.64 12.21 -8.49
CA SER A 232 -43.81 11.64 -9.18
C SER A 232 -44.59 10.67 -8.28
N PRO A 233 -45.24 11.16 -7.20
CA PRO A 233 -45.96 10.31 -6.25
C PRO A 233 -47.19 9.61 -6.85
N ASN A 234 -47.77 10.15 -7.93
CA ASN A 234 -48.95 9.59 -8.62
C ASN A 234 -48.61 8.80 -9.90
N SER A 235 -47.33 8.47 -10.12
CA SER A 235 -46.94 7.63 -11.26
C SER A 235 -47.43 6.20 -11.04
N SER A 236 -48.20 5.67 -11.98
CA SER A 236 -48.67 4.27 -11.98
C SER A 236 -47.53 3.25 -12.06
N ARG A 237 -46.34 3.68 -12.51
CA ARG A 237 -45.16 2.82 -12.65
C ARG A 237 -44.29 2.83 -11.41
N ALA A 238 -43.91 1.65 -10.95
CA ALA A 238 -42.96 1.47 -9.87
C ALA A 238 -41.52 1.71 -10.38
N ILE A 239 -40.91 2.81 -9.94
CA ILE A 239 -39.53 3.18 -10.31
C ILE A 239 -38.58 2.41 -9.39
N TYR A 240 -37.62 1.65 -9.92
CA TYR A 240 -36.60 0.95 -9.14
C TYR A 240 -35.19 1.21 -9.67
N ALA A 241 -34.21 1.27 -8.76
CA ALA A 241 -32.81 1.21 -9.13
C ALA A 241 -32.37 -0.25 -9.33
N PRO A 242 -31.41 -0.54 -10.22
CA PRO A 242 -30.91 -1.91 -10.44
C PRO A 242 -30.49 -2.61 -9.15
N ILE A 243 -29.88 -1.88 -8.21
CA ILE A 243 -29.42 -2.41 -6.92
C ILE A 243 -30.56 -2.81 -5.96
N GLU A 244 -31.78 -2.31 -6.17
CA GLU A 244 -32.97 -2.68 -5.37
C GLU A 244 -33.66 -3.94 -5.90
N LEU A 245 -33.41 -4.30 -7.15
CA LEU A 245 -33.93 -5.53 -7.77
C LEU A 245 -33.03 -6.75 -7.48
N GLU A 246 -31.80 -6.51 -7.03
CA GLU A 246 -30.92 -7.55 -6.51
C GLU A 246 -31.28 -7.84 -5.04
N ASP A 247 -31.55 -9.11 -4.73
CA ASP A 247 -31.94 -9.59 -3.40
C ASP A 247 -30.73 -9.50 -2.42
N ASN A 248 -30.45 -8.28 -1.95
CA ASN A 248 -29.22 -7.92 -1.25
C ASN A 248 -29.46 -7.71 0.25
N GLY A 249 -30.02 -8.72 0.93
CA GLY A 249 -30.01 -8.74 2.40
C GLY A 249 -28.57 -8.67 2.93
N TRP A 250 -28.33 -7.93 4.03
CA TRP A 250 -26.99 -7.80 4.65
C TRP A 250 -26.29 -9.15 4.83
N LYS A 251 -27.04 -10.19 5.22
CA LYS A 251 -26.53 -11.56 5.34
C LYS A 251 -26.12 -12.15 3.99
N HIS A 252 -26.89 -11.94 2.92
CA HIS A 252 -26.57 -12.41 1.58
C HIS A 252 -25.36 -11.67 0.99
N THR A 253 -25.29 -10.35 1.14
CA THR A 253 -24.15 -9.56 0.63
C THR A 253 -22.85 -9.87 1.38
N VAL A 254 -22.90 -9.96 2.71
CA VAL A 254 -21.74 -10.35 3.53
C VAL A 254 -21.32 -11.78 3.19
N THR A 255 -22.26 -12.74 3.11
CA THR A 255 -21.93 -14.14 2.82
C THR A 255 -21.39 -14.34 1.41
N VAL A 256 -22.01 -13.75 0.38
CA VAL A 256 -21.58 -13.91 -1.02
C VAL A 256 -20.30 -13.13 -1.31
N LYS A 257 -20.17 -11.88 -0.83
CA LYS A 257 -18.97 -11.07 -1.07
C LYS A 257 -17.78 -11.52 -0.22
N LEU A 258 -17.98 -12.09 0.98
CA LEU A 258 -16.89 -12.71 1.77
C LEU A 258 -16.56 -14.15 1.33
N ALA A 259 -17.51 -14.90 0.76
CA ALA A 259 -17.22 -16.23 0.21
C ALA A 259 -16.35 -16.15 -1.06
N ARG A 260 -16.43 -15.04 -1.80
CA ARG A 260 -15.69 -14.86 -3.06
C ARG A 260 -14.16 -14.95 -2.89
N PRO A 261 -13.53 -14.28 -1.89
CA PRO A 261 -12.13 -14.54 -1.53
C PRO A 261 -11.83 -16.02 -1.22
N VAL A 262 -12.71 -16.71 -0.49
CA VAL A 262 -12.52 -18.13 -0.13
C VAL A 262 -12.54 -19.04 -1.36
N VAL A 263 -13.39 -18.74 -2.34
CA VAL A 263 -13.42 -19.48 -3.61
C VAL A 263 -12.18 -19.18 -4.45
N MET A 264 -11.67 -17.95 -4.44
CA MET A 264 -10.44 -17.57 -5.15
C MET A 264 -9.19 -18.33 -4.64
N PHE A 265 -9.17 -18.79 -3.39
CA PHE A 265 -8.12 -19.69 -2.89
C PHE A 265 -8.08 -21.05 -3.60
N LYS A 266 -9.06 -21.40 -4.44
CA LYS A 266 -9.00 -22.62 -5.26
C LYS A 266 -8.19 -22.45 -6.55
N GLU A 267 -7.91 -21.21 -6.96
CA GLU A 267 -7.14 -20.90 -8.16
C GLU A 267 -5.64 -20.84 -7.80
N PRO A 268 -4.79 -21.79 -8.26
CA PRO A 268 -3.38 -21.85 -7.84
C PRO A 268 -2.59 -20.58 -8.15
N ILE A 269 -2.94 -19.93 -9.27
CA ILE A 269 -2.36 -18.67 -9.72
C ILE A 269 -2.56 -17.52 -8.72
N VAL A 270 -3.74 -17.45 -8.11
CA VAL A 270 -4.06 -16.43 -7.10
C VAL A 270 -3.27 -16.70 -5.83
N ILE A 271 -3.18 -17.95 -5.38
CA ILE A 271 -2.39 -18.31 -4.18
C ILE A 271 -0.92 -17.96 -4.39
N CYS A 272 -0.32 -18.38 -5.50
CA CYS A 272 1.10 -18.13 -5.78
C CYS A 272 1.42 -16.63 -5.83
N THR A 273 0.54 -15.83 -6.44
CA THR A 273 0.73 -14.38 -6.55
C THR A 273 0.53 -13.68 -5.21
N CYS A 274 -0.50 -14.07 -4.44
CA CYS A 274 -0.71 -13.57 -3.08
C CYS A 274 0.46 -13.92 -2.17
N MET A 275 1.00 -15.15 -2.24
CA MET A 275 2.15 -15.58 -1.44
C MET A 275 3.41 -14.78 -1.81
N TYR A 276 3.64 -14.55 -3.10
CA TYR A 276 4.75 -13.72 -3.57
C TYR A 276 4.62 -12.26 -3.09
N LEU A 277 3.44 -11.65 -3.22
CA LEU A 277 3.19 -10.29 -2.74
C LEU A 277 3.32 -10.19 -1.22
N ALA A 278 2.85 -11.20 -0.48
CA ALA A 278 3.01 -11.26 0.98
C ALA A 278 4.49 -11.35 1.39
N LEU A 279 5.28 -12.15 0.69
CA LEU A 279 6.74 -12.21 0.88
C LEU A 279 7.39 -10.85 0.62
N GLN A 280 7.06 -10.20 -0.51
CA GLN A 280 7.61 -8.89 -0.87
C GLN A 280 7.24 -7.81 0.17
N PHE A 281 5.99 -7.82 0.63
CA PHE A 281 5.51 -6.89 1.66
C PHE A 281 6.22 -7.18 3.00
N GLY A 282 6.40 -8.45 3.37
CA GLY A 282 7.16 -8.85 4.56
C GLY A 282 8.59 -8.32 4.53
N ILE A 283 9.32 -8.53 3.42
CA ILE A 283 10.68 -8.00 3.22
C ILE A 283 10.69 -6.48 3.37
N PHE A 284 9.73 -5.78 2.75
CA PHE A 284 9.63 -4.34 2.83
C PHE A 284 9.49 -3.83 4.28
N TYR A 285 8.63 -4.43 5.09
CA TYR A 285 8.47 -4.00 6.49
C TYR A 285 9.61 -4.44 7.41
N ILE A 286 10.28 -5.54 7.10
CA ILE A 286 11.49 -5.97 7.83
C ILE A 286 12.60 -4.91 7.72
N PHE A 287 12.69 -4.17 6.62
CA PHE A 287 13.67 -3.09 6.49
C PHE A 287 13.53 -2.02 7.58
N PHE A 288 12.32 -1.72 8.05
CA PHE A 288 12.13 -0.77 9.15
C PHE A 288 12.75 -1.22 10.47
N GLN A 289 12.99 -2.53 10.65
CA GLN A 289 13.67 -3.09 11.82
C GLN A 289 15.17 -3.24 11.59
N VAL A 290 15.56 -3.71 10.40
CA VAL A 290 16.97 -3.97 10.08
C VAL A 290 17.79 -2.68 9.94
N TYR A 291 17.22 -1.63 9.36
CA TYR A 291 17.96 -0.38 9.12
C TYR A 291 18.43 0.30 10.41
N PRO A 292 17.59 0.51 11.44
CA PRO A 292 18.06 1.01 12.73
C PRO A 292 19.17 0.15 13.33
N ILE A 293 19.06 -1.18 13.29
CA ILE A 293 20.08 -2.10 13.82
C ILE A 293 21.42 -1.91 13.11
N VAL A 294 21.43 -1.82 11.78
CA VAL A 294 22.66 -1.65 10.99
C VAL A 294 23.24 -0.25 11.15
N PHE A 295 22.46 0.80 10.88
CA PHE A 295 22.97 2.17 10.80
C PHE A 295 23.20 2.81 12.19
N GLN A 296 22.37 2.50 13.20
CA GLN A 296 22.61 2.97 14.56
C GLN A 296 23.61 2.09 15.29
N GLY A 297 23.56 0.77 15.08
CA GLY A 297 24.46 -0.18 15.74
C GLY A 297 25.90 -0.07 15.23
N VAL A 298 26.10 -0.17 13.91
CA VAL A 298 27.42 -0.23 13.26
C VAL A 298 27.96 1.16 12.93
N TYR A 299 27.14 2.01 12.29
CA TYR A 299 27.57 3.35 11.82
C TYR A 299 27.32 4.47 12.84
N LYS A 300 26.67 4.17 13.98
CA LYS A 300 26.38 5.13 15.07
C LYS A 300 25.60 6.37 14.62
N PHE A 301 24.70 6.19 13.65
CA PHE A 301 23.79 7.26 13.21
C PHE A 301 22.76 7.59 14.30
N ASN A 302 22.34 8.86 14.34
CA ASN A 302 21.17 9.28 15.12
C ASN A 302 19.87 8.74 14.49
N ASP A 303 18.77 8.71 15.26
CA ASP A 303 17.45 8.21 14.86
C ASP A 303 16.95 8.82 13.54
N GLY A 304 17.07 10.13 13.38
CA GLY A 304 16.70 10.82 12.13
C GLY A 304 17.55 10.40 10.93
N LEU A 305 18.88 10.33 11.09
CA LEU A 305 19.80 9.93 10.01
C LEU A 305 19.61 8.45 9.61
N ALA A 306 19.30 7.59 10.57
CA ALA A 306 18.94 6.20 10.29
C ALA A 306 17.64 6.10 9.47
N GLY A 307 16.67 6.98 9.72
CA GLY A 307 15.47 7.11 8.89
C GLY A 307 15.79 7.57 7.45
N VAL A 308 16.70 8.54 7.28
CA VAL A 308 17.12 9.02 5.96
C VAL A 308 17.80 7.92 5.13
N ALA A 309 18.45 6.95 5.77
CA ALA A 309 19.03 5.80 5.07
C ALA A 309 17.98 4.96 4.29
N LEU A 310 16.67 5.12 4.56
CA LEU A 310 15.59 4.46 3.82
C LEU A 310 15.19 5.19 2.52
N VAL A 311 15.67 6.41 2.26
CA VAL A 311 15.38 7.17 1.03
C VAL A 311 15.65 6.39 -0.27
N PRO A 312 16.73 5.60 -0.41
CA PRO A 312 16.96 4.78 -1.61
C PRO A 312 15.82 3.81 -1.92
N VAL A 313 15.14 3.28 -0.90
CA VAL A 313 13.95 2.43 -1.10
C VAL A 313 12.83 3.23 -1.78
N GLY A 314 12.70 4.51 -1.46
CA GLY A 314 11.67 5.39 -2.02
C GLY A 314 11.99 5.81 -3.44
N VAL A 315 13.25 6.12 -3.71
CA VAL A 315 13.75 6.34 -5.07
C VAL A 315 13.51 5.10 -5.94
N GLY A 316 13.79 3.91 -5.41
CA GLY A 316 13.48 2.64 -6.07
C GLY A 316 11.98 2.47 -6.37
N GLY A 317 11.10 2.84 -5.44
CA GLY A 317 9.65 2.84 -5.65
C GLY A 317 9.19 3.80 -6.76
N VAL A 318 9.75 5.01 -6.83
CA VAL A 318 9.45 5.99 -7.90
C VAL A 318 9.92 5.48 -9.25
N ILE A 319 11.15 4.95 -9.33
CA ILE A 319 11.70 4.34 -10.55
C ILE A 319 10.81 3.16 -10.98
N GLY A 320 10.41 2.31 -10.03
CA GLY A 320 9.50 1.18 -10.27
C GLY A 320 8.15 1.61 -10.84
N CYS A 321 7.55 2.68 -10.31
CA CYS A 321 6.32 3.27 -10.87
C CYS A 321 6.54 3.78 -12.30
N GLY A 322 7.68 4.44 -12.56
CA GLY A 322 8.06 4.87 -13.91
C GLY A 322 8.19 3.72 -14.90
N ILE A 323 8.84 2.62 -14.48
CA ILE A 323 8.96 1.38 -15.27
C ILE A 323 7.58 0.77 -15.54
N ALA A 324 6.68 0.76 -14.55
CA ALA A 324 5.33 0.24 -14.72
C ALA A 324 4.51 1.06 -15.74
N ILE A 325 4.58 2.39 -15.66
CA ILE A 325 3.92 3.29 -16.63
C ILE A 325 4.51 3.10 -18.04
N TRP A 326 5.84 3.08 -18.15
CA TRP A 326 6.52 2.82 -19.41
C TRP A 326 6.10 1.48 -20.02
N TYR A 327 6.01 0.44 -19.18
CA TYR A 327 5.60 -0.89 -19.61
C TYR A 327 4.13 -0.94 -20.05
N ASP A 328 3.22 -0.23 -19.37
CA ASP A 328 1.82 -0.11 -19.79
C ASP A 328 1.71 0.58 -21.18
N ILE A 329 2.53 1.60 -21.46
CA ILE A 329 2.62 2.25 -22.79
C ILE A 329 3.15 1.26 -23.84
N PHE A 330 4.21 0.51 -23.51
CA PHE A 330 4.77 -0.52 -24.39
C PHE A 330 3.75 -1.62 -24.70
N LEU A 331 3.00 -2.08 -23.70
CA LEU A 331 1.92 -3.06 -23.83
C LEU A 331 0.82 -2.53 -24.77
N GLU A 332 0.43 -1.26 -24.64
CA GLU A 332 -0.56 -0.63 -25.50
C GLU A 332 -0.10 -0.60 -26.97
N GLN A 333 1.16 -0.23 -27.20
CA GLN A 333 1.73 -0.25 -28.55
C GLN A 333 1.78 -1.67 -29.13
N ALA A 334 2.13 -2.67 -28.33
CA ALA A 334 2.13 -4.07 -28.74
C ALA A 334 0.72 -4.59 -29.09
N LYS A 335 -0.31 -4.15 -28.35
CA LYS A 335 -1.72 -4.43 -28.66
C LYS A 335 -2.14 -3.78 -29.98
N LYS A 336 -1.78 -2.51 -30.21
CA LYS A 336 -2.06 -1.81 -31.48
C LYS A 336 -1.40 -2.49 -32.68
N ARG A 337 -0.24 -3.11 -32.48
CA ARG A 337 0.49 -3.90 -33.49
C ARG A 337 -0.01 -5.34 -33.65
N ASN A 338 -1.09 -5.73 -32.97
CA ASN A 338 -1.65 -7.09 -33.00
C ASN A 338 -0.64 -8.21 -32.67
N ALA A 339 0.33 -7.93 -31.79
CA ALA A 339 1.27 -8.94 -31.34
C ALA A 339 0.53 -10.14 -30.70
N SER A 340 1.11 -11.34 -30.77
CA SER A 340 0.47 -12.57 -30.26
C SER A 340 0.49 -12.67 -28.74
N TRP A 341 1.55 -12.19 -28.09
CA TRP A 341 1.78 -12.33 -26.64
C TRP A 341 0.84 -11.48 -25.75
N PRO A 342 0.39 -10.25 -26.09
CA PRO A 342 -0.53 -9.48 -25.25
C PRO A 342 -1.98 -10.02 -25.26
N LYS A 343 -2.28 -11.01 -26.11
CA LYS A 343 -3.62 -11.63 -26.19
C LYS A 343 -3.92 -12.48 -24.98
N SER A 344 -2.92 -13.17 -24.43
CA SER A 344 -3.05 -13.86 -23.16
C SER A 344 -2.86 -12.87 -22.01
N GLU A 345 -3.84 -12.79 -21.13
CA GLU A 345 -3.85 -11.82 -20.03
C GLU A 345 -2.76 -12.11 -19.01
N GLU A 346 -2.40 -13.38 -18.85
CA GLU A 346 -1.37 -13.89 -17.93
C GLU A 346 0.03 -13.34 -18.22
N TYR A 347 0.37 -13.18 -19.50
CA TYR A 347 1.71 -12.73 -19.91
C TYR A 347 1.84 -11.21 -19.90
N ARG A 348 0.74 -10.47 -19.69
CA ARG A 348 0.77 -9.01 -19.77
C ARG A 348 1.59 -8.37 -18.66
N ARG A 349 1.76 -8.99 -17.48
CA ARG A 349 2.54 -8.40 -16.38
C ARG A 349 3.66 -9.30 -15.85
N LEU A 350 3.72 -10.53 -16.33
CA LEU A 350 4.75 -11.51 -15.97
C LEU A 350 6.19 -11.00 -16.19
N PRO A 351 6.53 -10.31 -17.30
CA PRO A 351 7.91 -9.86 -17.52
C PRO A 351 8.43 -8.92 -16.43
N LEU A 352 7.58 -8.04 -15.90
CA LEU A 352 7.94 -7.15 -14.80
C LEU A 352 8.23 -7.93 -13.52
N ALA A 353 7.42 -8.96 -13.21
CA ALA A 353 7.64 -9.82 -12.06
C ALA A 353 8.96 -10.61 -12.19
N CYS A 354 9.24 -11.19 -13.36
CA CYS A 354 10.47 -11.94 -13.63
C CYS A 354 11.74 -11.10 -13.50
N ILE A 355 11.68 -9.79 -13.79
CA ILE A 355 12.81 -8.87 -13.59
C ILE A 355 12.92 -8.46 -12.12
N SER A 356 11.80 -8.19 -11.45
CA SER A 356 11.79 -7.74 -10.06
C SER A 356 12.33 -8.78 -9.07
N GLY A 357 12.06 -10.09 -9.31
CA GLY A 357 12.51 -11.17 -8.42
C GLY A 357 14.03 -11.20 -8.20
N PRO A 358 14.85 -11.35 -9.25
CA PRO A 358 16.31 -11.33 -9.14
C PRO A 358 16.84 -10.01 -8.57
N LEU A 359 16.26 -8.87 -8.95
CA LEU A 359 16.67 -7.56 -8.44
C LEU A 359 16.45 -7.42 -6.94
N ASN A 360 15.36 -7.95 -6.40
CA ASN A 360 15.11 -7.98 -4.96
C ASN A 360 16.13 -8.86 -4.21
N VAL A 361 16.55 -9.98 -4.78
CA VAL A 361 17.58 -10.84 -4.16
C VAL A 361 18.95 -10.14 -4.18
N LEU A 362 19.30 -9.51 -5.30
CA LEU A 362 20.54 -8.76 -5.45
C LEU A 362 20.62 -7.57 -4.47
N SER A 363 19.50 -6.86 -4.25
CA SER A 363 19.47 -5.73 -3.31
C SER A 363 19.68 -6.17 -1.87
N LEU A 364 19.09 -7.32 -1.46
CA LEU A 364 19.33 -7.90 -0.14
C LEU A 364 20.79 -8.34 0.05
N PHE A 365 21.39 -8.97 -0.98
CA PHE A 365 22.81 -9.35 -0.93
C PHE A 365 23.72 -8.12 -0.78
N TRP A 366 23.39 -7.04 -1.48
CA TRP A 366 24.14 -5.78 -1.38
C TRP A 366 24.06 -5.15 0.01
N LEU A 367 22.86 -5.13 0.62
CA LEU A 367 22.65 -4.60 1.98
C LEU A 367 23.50 -5.34 3.01
N VAL A 368 23.57 -6.68 2.92
CA VAL A 368 24.38 -7.51 3.82
C VAL A 368 25.89 -7.29 3.60
N ARG A 369 26.30 -6.95 2.37
CA ARG A 369 27.72 -6.77 2.01
C ARG A 369 28.29 -5.40 2.39
N LEU A 370 27.48 -4.46 2.89
CA LEU A 370 27.93 -3.12 3.28
C LEU A 370 29.20 -3.20 4.17
N PRO A 371 30.30 -2.54 3.77
CA PRO A 371 31.57 -2.65 4.47
C PRO A 371 31.43 -2.09 5.89
N LYS A 372 31.94 -2.81 6.89
CA LYS A 372 32.14 -2.25 8.24
C LYS A 372 32.93 -0.95 8.06
N PRO A 373 32.42 0.21 8.51
CA PRO A 373 33.08 1.48 8.25
C PRO A 373 34.48 1.43 8.87
N HIS A 374 35.50 1.69 8.05
CA HIS A 374 36.81 2.01 8.58
C HIS A 374 36.72 3.41 9.20
N ARG A 375 37.52 3.65 10.26
CA ARG A 375 37.45 4.85 11.11
C ARG A 375 37.45 6.18 10.33
N GLY A 376 38.00 6.22 9.12
CA GLY A 376 38.03 7.40 8.25
C GLY A 376 36.75 7.66 7.44
N ASP A 377 35.90 6.67 7.20
CA ASP A 377 34.68 6.85 6.38
C ASP A 377 33.58 7.58 7.16
N LEU A 378 33.57 7.46 8.49
CA LEU A 378 32.68 8.23 9.35
C LEU A 378 32.97 9.73 9.25
N GLU A 379 34.24 10.13 9.26
CA GLU A 379 34.65 11.54 9.12
C GLU A 379 34.20 12.13 7.77
N LEU A 380 34.29 11.35 6.68
CA LEU A 380 33.86 11.76 5.35
C LEU A 380 32.34 11.92 5.25
N ILE A 381 31.57 11.03 5.90
CA ILE A 381 30.10 11.12 5.95
C ILE A 381 29.67 12.34 6.78
N TYR A 382 30.30 12.59 7.93
CA TYR A 382 30.03 13.80 8.74
C TYR A 382 30.39 15.08 7.96
N MET A 383 31.53 15.11 7.26
CA MET A 383 31.91 16.22 6.37
C MET A 383 30.91 16.46 5.23
N LEU A 384 30.45 15.41 4.54
CA LEU A 384 29.49 15.54 3.44
C LEU A 384 28.08 15.91 3.92
N SER A 385 27.74 15.61 5.18
CA SER A 385 26.45 15.97 5.79
C SER A 385 26.42 17.37 6.42
N GLY A 386 27.54 18.10 6.44
CA GLY A 386 27.63 19.45 7.00
C GLY A 386 27.40 19.52 8.52
N LEU A 387 27.49 18.39 9.23
CA LEU A 387 27.28 18.29 10.67
C LEU A 387 28.64 18.17 11.40
N ASP A 388 28.83 18.98 12.45
CA ASP A 388 30.02 18.90 13.30
C ASP A 388 30.12 17.53 13.98
N SER A 389 31.29 16.90 13.89
CA SER A 389 31.52 15.60 14.50
C SER A 389 31.61 15.74 16.03
N PRO A 390 30.86 14.94 16.82
CA PRO A 390 30.91 15.01 18.29
C PRO A 390 32.22 14.45 18.88
N ILE A 391 33.15 13.99 18.04
CA ILE A 391 34.36 13.25 18.43
C ILE A 391 35.56 14.18 18.66
N ARG A 392 35.48 15.47 18.28
CA ARG A 392 36.57 16.44 18.53
C ARG A 392 36.93 16.64 20.00
N HIS A 393 36.04 16.27 20.93
CA HIS A 393 36.25 16.46 22.37
C HIS A 393 36.78 15.23 23.15
N SER A 394 36.97 14.06 22.52
CA SER A 394 37.41 12.85 23.25
C SER A 394 38.90 12.50 23.08
N LEU A 395 39.72 13.45 22.65
CA LEU A 395 41.12 13.21 22.23
C LEU A 395 42.12 12.98 23.37
N ASP A 396 41.71 12.80 24.62
CA ASP A 396 42.67 12.78 25.74
C ASP A 396 42.58 11.63 26.74
N ARG A 397 41.75 10.60 26.53
CA ARG A 397 41.75 9.43 27.45
C ARG A 397 41.59 8.09 26.74
N SER A 398 42.60 7.25 26.99
CA SER A 398 42.63 5.77 26.92
C SER A 398 43.36 5.13 25.72
N HIS A 399 44.69 5.11 25.84
CA HIS A 399 45.47 3.92 25.52
C HIS A 399 45.11 2.81 26.54
N ALA A 400 44.38 1.76 26.12
CA ALA A 400 44.49 0.38 26.64
C ALA A 400 43.26 -0.46 26.23
N CYS A 401 43.44 -1.37 25.25
CA CYS A 401 43.02 -2.78 25.34
C CYS A 401 43.33 -3.51 24.03
N ARG A 402 44.21 -4.52 24.11
CA ARG A 402 44.52 -5.46 23.03
C ARG A 402 43.82 -6.81 23.28
N SER A 403 43.09 -7.28 22.26
CA SER A 403 42.85 -8.70 21.85
C SER A 403 41.90 -9.58 22.71
N PRO A 404 41.46 -10.79 22.28
CA PRO A 404 41.67 -11.53 21.01
C PRO A 404 40.42 -12.26 20.42
N ILE A 405 40.13 -12.16 19.11
CA ILE A 405 39.31 -13.18 18.41
C ILE A 405 39.90 -13.44 17.02
N ARG A 406 40.94 -14.28 16.98
CA ARG A 406 41.42 -15.00 15.79
C ARG A 406 41.14 -16.50 16.04
N HIS A 407 39.92 -16.98 15.82
CA HIS A 407 39.66 -18.43 15.93
C HIS A 407 38.43 -19.00 15.20
N TRP A 408 37.99 -18.42 14.08
CA TRP A 408 36.89 -19.00 13.28
C TRP A 408 37.14 -19.06 11.76
N SER A 409 38.41 -19.05 11.32
CA SER A 409 38.77 -19.13 9.89
C SER A 409 39.32 -20.49 9.43
N ARG A 410 39.06 -21.59 10.15
CA ARG A 410 39.46 -22.94 9.71
C ARG A 410 38.43 -23.99 10.15
N ILE A 411 37.43 -24.21 9.29
CA ILE A 411 36.65 -25.43 8.96
C ILE A 411 35.76 -24.91 7.80
N GLY A 412 35.91 -25.24 6.52
CA GLY A 412 36.22 -26.51 5.92
C GLY A 412 34.95 -27.08 5.27
N PHE A 413 34.48 -26.50 4.15
CA PHE A 413 33.56 -27.18 3.22
C PHE A 413 34.04 -26.95 1.79
N HIS A 414 34.73 -27.97 1.27
CA HIS A 414 35.07 -28.16 -0.12
C HIS A 414 33.83 -28.62 -0.89
N ILE A 415 33.40 -27.88 -1.91
CA ILE A 415 32.67 -28.44 -3.05
C ILE A 415 33.49 -28.12 -4.29
N HIS A 416 34.10 -29.16 -4.84
CA HIS A 416 34.85 -29.14 -6.09
C HIS A 416 33.87 -28.91 -7.26
N ALA A 417 34.12 -27.86 -8.04
CA ALA A 417 33.49 -27.68 -9.35
C ALA A 417 34.28 -28.49 -10.38
N GLU A 418 33.71 -29.60 -10.86
CA GLU A 418 34.13 -30.21 -12.13
C GLU A 418 33.27 -29.66 -13.26
N LEU A 419 33.90 -28.89 -14.14
CA LEU A 419 33.39 -28.60 -15.47
C LEU A 419 33.51 -29.86 -16.32
N SER A 420 32.38 -30.45 -16.71
CA SER A 420 32.33 -31.36 -17.86
C SER A 420 31.23 -30.95 -18.82
N CYS A 421 31.66 -30.54 -20.00
CA CYS A 421 30.85 -30.09 -21.11
C CYS A 421 30.31 -31.30 -21.88
N ARG A 422 29.02 -31.66 -21.71
CA ARG A 422 28.27 -32.50 -22.67
C ARG A 422 26.80 -32.09 -22.78
N ARG A 423 26.52 -31.32 -23.84
CA ARG A 423 25.37 -31.42 -24.77
C ARG A 423 24.12 -32.21 -24.29
N ILE A 424 23.11 -31.49 -23.76
CA ILE A 424 21.68 -31.88 -23.82
C ILE A 424 20.85 -30.59 -24.06
N ARG A 425 20.14 -30.51 -25.20
CA ARG A 425 18.98 -29.61 -25.41
C ARG A 425 17.69 -30.37 -24.99
N PRO A 426 16.51 -29.75 -24.97
CA PRO A 426 16.01 -28.71 -24.08
C PRO A 426 14.80 -29.24 -23.27
N PHE A 427 14.68 -28.94 -21.96
CA PHE A 427 13.40 -29.14 -21.27
C PHE A 427 12.62 -27.83 -21.22
N CYS A 428 11.60 -27.83 -22.07
CA CYS A 428 10.53 -26.86 -22.20
C CYS A 428 9.53 -27.04 -21.05
N GLY A 429 8.86 -25.95 -20.63
CA GLY A 429 7.81 -25.93 -19.60
C GLY A 429 8.41 -25.82 -18.20
N ILE A 430 8.18 -24.77 -17.43
CA ILE A 430 6.86 -24.50 -16.84
C ILE A 430 6.68 -22.98 -16.77
N GLY A 431 5.77 -22.47 -17.61
CA GLY A 431 5.30 -21.09 -17.52
C GLY A 431 4.26 -21.00 -16.41
N PHE A 432 4.59 -20.27 -15.34
CA PHE A 432 3.59 -19.86 -14.36
C PHE A 432 3.03 -18.51 -14.79
N GLY A 433 1.88 -18.57 -15.46
CA GLY A 433 1.04 -17.41 -15.72
C GLY A 433 0.62 -16.76 -14.41
N ILE A 434 0.44 -15.43 -14.43
CA ILE A 434 -0.01 -14.63 -13.30
C ILE A 434 -1.19 -13.78 -13.80
N VAL A 435 -2.41 -14.18 -13.44
CA VAL A 435 -3.65 -13.44 -13.72
C VAL A 435 -3.81 -12.38 -12.63
N GLY A 436 -3.83 -11.12 -13.06
CA GLY A 436 -4.50 -10.07 -12.30
C GLY A 436 -6.00 -10.22 -12.51
N VAL A 437 -6.70 -10.75 -11.51
CA VAL A 437 -8.17 -10.78 -11.51
C VAL A 437 -8.64 -9.35 -11.31
N GLN A 438 -9.03 -8.70 -12.40
CA GLN A 438 -9.95 -7.56 -12.35
C GLN A 438 -11.33 -8.10 -12.00
N SER A 439 -11.83 -7.68 -10.83
CA SER A 439 -13.26 -7.50 -10.60
C SER A 439 -13.81 -6.37 -11.47
#